data_AF-A0A8D8DSS5-F1
#
_entry.id   AF-A0A8D8DSS5-F1
#
_cell.length_a   1.000
_cell.length_b   1.000
_cell.length_c   1.000
_cell.angle_alpha   90.00
_cell.angle_beta   90.00
_cell.angle_gamma   90.00
#
_symmetry.space_group_name_H-M   'P 1'
#
loop_
_entity.id
_entity.type
_entity.pdbx_description
1 polymer ?
#
loop_
_entity_poly.entity_id
_entity_poly.type
_entity_poly.pdbx_seq_one_letter_code
_entity_poly.pdbx_strand_id
1 'polypeptide(L)'
;MSVVSAFVVTILMERIYLPVFYDLQVTSVFTYLEKRFDRTVRTAASFVYALACMIYIPIVVYVPALAFSQVTGINLHLITPVICVICIFYTTVGGLRAVVWT
;
A
#
# COMPACT_ATOMS: atom_id res chain seq x y z
N MET A 1 -2.91 9.70 22.09
CA MET A 1 -2.28 8.36 22.14
C MET A 1 -1.64 7.94 20.81
N SER A 2 -2.24 8.24 19.65
CA SER A 2 -1.74 7.80 18.34
C SER A 2 -0.38 8.40 17.90
N VAL A 3 -0.05 9.61 18.38
CA VAL A 3 1.21 10.28 17.99
C VAL A 3 2.42 9.63 18.66
N VAL A 4 2.32 9.31 19.95
CA VAL A 4 3.39 8.63 20.70
C VAL A 4 3.65 7.24 20.13
N SER A 5 2.60 6.49 19.79
CA SER A 5 2.77 5.19 19.12
C SER A 5 3.44 5.33 17.75
N ALA A 6 3.12 6.37 16.97
CA ALA A 6 3.78 6.60 15.69
C ALA A 6 5.29 6.84 15.86
N PHE A 7 5.70 7.69 16.81
CA PHE A 7 7.12 7.93 17.08
C PHE A 7 7.87 6.65 17.48
N VAL A 8 7.28 5.85 18.36
CA VAL A 8 7.89 4.57 18.80
C VAL A 8 8.05 3.59 17.63
N VAL A 9 7.04 3.48 16.77
CA VAL A 9 7.09 2.61 15.58
C VAL A 9 8.17 3.09 14.60
N THR A 10 8.29 4.39 14.35
CA THR A 10 9.31 4.95 13.46
C THR A 10 10.72 4.61 13.95
N ILE A 11 10.98 4.80 15.25
CA ILE A 11 12.29 4.51 15.86
C ILE A 11 12.62 3.01 15.76
N LEU A 12 11.65 2.12 16.02
CA LEU A 12 11.82 0.68 15.89
C LEU A 12 12.08 0.26 14.44
N MET A 13 11.38 0.85 13.48
CA MET A 13 11.56 0.57 12.05
C MET A 13 12.96 0.95 11.57
N GLU A 14 13.44 2.13 11.95
CA GLU A 14 14.77 2.62 11.57
C GLU A 14 15.89 1.79 12.21
N ARG A 15 15.80 1.51 13.52
CA ARG A 15 16.88 0.83 14.26
C ARG A 15 16.95 -0.67 14.04
N ILE A 16 15.82 -1.35 13.85
CA ILE A 16 15.76 -2.81 13.87
C ILE A 16 15.46 -3.36 12.48
N TYR A 17 14.41 -2.88 11.84
CA TYR A 17 13.97 -3.45 10.57
C TYR A 17 14.86 -3.03 9.40
N LEU A 18 15.17 -1.73 9.30
CA LEU A 18 15.98 -1.19 8.20
C LEU A 18 17.34 -1.89 8.02
N PRO A 19 18.19 -2.08 9.06
CA PRO A 19 19.48 -2.75 8.87
C PRO A 19 19.31 -4.21 8.45
N VAL A 20 18.32 -4.92 9.00
CA VAL A 20 18.08 -6.33 8.66
C VAL A 20 17.71 -6.50 7.19
N PHE A 21 16.83 -5.65 6.64
CA PHE A 21 16.48 -5.72 5.22
C PHE A 21 17.63 -5.28 4.30
N TYR A 22 18.40 -4.29 4.73
CA TYR A 22 19.55 -3.78 3.97
C TYR A 22 20.68 -4.80 3.88
N ASP A 23 21.06 -5.43 5.00
CA ASP A 23 22.11 -6.46 5.04
C ASP A 23 21.72 -7.73 4.27
N LEU A 24 20.44 -8.10 4.26
CA LEU A 24 19.96 -9.25 3.49
C LEU A 24 19.76 -8.96 1.99
N GLN A 25 19.88 -7.70 1.56
CA GLN A 25 19.64 -7.23 0.18
C GLN A 25 18.34 -7.78 -0.44
N VAL A 26 17.29 -7.86 0.36
CA VAL A 26 15.99 -8.39 -0.08
C VAL A 26 15.13 -7.26 -0.63
N THR A 27 14.55 -7.47 -1.81
CA THR A 27 13.72 -6.48 -2.50
C THR A 27 12.26 -6.48 -2.04
N SER A 28 11.81 -7.54 -1.35
CA SER A 28 10.44 -7.69 -0.86
C SER A 28 10.39 -8.41 0.49
N VAL A 29 9.44 -7.99 1.34
CA VAL A 29 9.15 -8.64 2.63
C VAL A 29 8.77 -10.11 2.44
N PHE A 30 8.13 -10.46 1.33
CA PHE A 30 7.77 -11.85 1.03
C PHE A 30 9.00 -12.72 0.74
N THR A 31 10.04 -12.15 0.13
CA THR A 31 11.33 -12.84 -0.09
C THR A 31 12.06 -13.08 1.22
N TYR A 32 11.96 -12.14 2.17
CA TYR A 32 12.46 -12.36 3.52
C TYR A 32 11.73 -13.52 4.23
N LEU A 33 10.39 -13.57 4.13
CA LEU A 33 9.59 -14.68 4.67
C LEU A 33 9.96 -16.03 4.05
N GLU A 34 10.23 -16.09 2.75
CA GLU A 34 10.69 -17.32 2.08
C GLU A 34 12.06 -17.78 2.61
N LYS A 35 13.01 -16.87 2.78
CA LYS A 35 14.36 -17.20 3.26
C LYS A 35 14.36 -17.65 4.72
N ARG A 36 13.42 -17.15 5.53
CA ARG A 36 13.34 -17.46 6.96
C ARG A 36 12.51 -18.70 7.27
N PHE A 37 11.41 -18.92 6.54
CA PHE A 37 10.50 -20.03 6.77
C PHE A 37 10.56 -21.00 5.58
N ASP A 38 9.70 -20.79 4.57
CA ASP A 38 9.59 -21.66 3.40
C ASP A 38 8.76 -20.98 2.30
N ARG A 39 8.78 -21.57 1.10
CA ARG A 39 7.97 -21.12 -0.05
C ARG A 39 6.46 -21.12 0.22
N THR A 40 5.97 -22.08 0.99
CA THR A 40 4.54 -22.20 1.35
C THR A 40 4.07 -20.98 2.15
N VAL A 41 4.92 -20.49 3.06
CA VAL A 41 4.63 -19.31 3.88
C VAL A 41 4.62 -18.06 3.00
N ARG A 42 5.54 -17.95 2.03
CA ARG A 42 5.55 -16.84 1.07
C ARG A 42 4.22 -16.74 0.31
N THR A 43 3.76 -17.86 -0.26
CA THR A 43 2.52 -17.88 -1.05
C THR A 43 1.29 -17.61 -0.19
N ALA A 44 1.23 -18.16 1.02
CA ALA A 44 0.14 -17.91 1.96
C ALA A 44 0.10 -16.43 2.39
N ALA A 45 1.25 -15.85 2.76
CA ALA A 45 1.35 -14.46 3.17
C ALA A 45 1.00 -13.50 2.03
N SER A 46 1.49 -13.74 0.80
CA SER A 46 1.14 -12.92 -0.36
C SER A 46 -0.35 -13.02 -0.70
N PHE A 47 -0.96 -14.19 -0.52
CA PHE A 47 -2.37 -14.39 -0.78
C PHE A 47 -3.24 -13.65 0.25
N VAL A 48 -2.93 -13.77 1.54
CA VAL A 48 -3.63 -13.03 2.61
C VAL A 48 -3.46 -11.52 2.42
N TYR A 49 -2.26 -11.07 2.05
CA TYR A 49 -2.02 -9.66 1.77
C TYR A 49 -2.81 -9.17 0.55
N ALA A 50 -2.86 -9.94 -0.53
CA ALA A 50 -3.65 -9.60 -1.71
C ALA A 50 -5.14 -9.47 -1.37
N LEU A 51 -5.69 -10.40 -0.56
CA LEU A 51 -7.06 -10.31 -0.08
C LEU A 51 -7.30 -9.07 0.79
N ALA A 52 -6.36 -8.75 1.70
CA ALA A 52 -6.44 -7.53 2.50
C ALA A 52 -6.43 -6.27 1.62
N CYS A 53 -5.59 -6.22 0.59
CA CYS A 53 -5.56 -5.14 -0.39
C CYS A 53 -6.86 -5.02 -1.18
N MET A 54 -7.48 -6.13 -1.60
CA MET A 54 -8.78 -6.09 -2.30
C MET A 54 -9.87 -5.42 -1.47
N ILE A 55 -9.83 -5.57 -0.15
CA ILE A 55 -10.79 -4.93 0.77
C ILE A 55 -10.40 -3.47 1.04
N TYR A 56 -9.10 -3.20 1.19
CA TYR A 56 -8.59 -1.89 1.59
C TYR A 56 -8.59 -0.86 0.46
N ILE A 57 -8.17 -1.23 -0.75
CA ILE A 57 -8.02 -0.29 -1.89
C ILE A 57 -9.34 0.43 -2.24
N PRO A 58 -10.50 -0.24 -2.33
CA PRO A 58 -11.77 0.44 -2.62
C PRO A 58 -12.11 1.51 -1.58
N ILE A 59 -11.82 1.26 -0.30
CA ILE A 59 -12.08 2.21 0.79
C ILE A 59 -11.20 3.45 0.62
N VAL A 60 -9.91 3.26 0.30
CA VAL A 60 -8.97 4.37 0.08
C VAL A 60 -9.38 5.23 -1.12
N VAL A 61 -9.83 4.61 -2.22
CA VAL A 61 -10.26 5.34 -3.43
C VAL A 61 -11.63 6.01 -3.25
N TYR A 62 -12.48 5.48 -2.37
CA TYR A 62 -13.80 6.06 -2.11
C TYR A 62 -13.72 7.44 -1.43
N VAL A 63 -12.75 7.65 -0.54
CA VAL A 63 -12.58 8.92 0.20
C VAL A 63 -12.38 10.13 -0.74
N PRO A 64 -11.41 10.13 -1.68
CA PRO A 64 -11.26 11.25 -2.62
C PRO A 64 -12.44 11.36 -3.59
N ALA A 65 -13.07 10.25 -3.98
CA ALA A 65 -14.28 10.28 -4.82
C ALA A 65 -15.46 10.97 -4.10
N LEU A 66 -15.63 10.70 -2.81
CA LEU A 66 -16.65 11.34 -1.97
C LEU A 66 -16.39 12.85 -1.84
N ALA A 67 -15.15 13.25 -1.54
CA ALA A 67 -14.77 14.65 -1.46
C ALA A 67 -15.01 15.39 -2.78
N PHE A 68 -14.66 14.78 -3.92
CA PHE A 68 -14.86 15.37 -5.24
C PHE A 68 -16.36 15.49 -5.61
N SER A 69 -17.16 14.48 -5.25
CA SER A 69 -18.62 14.50 -5.44
C SER A 69 -19.30 15.59 -4.64
N GLN A 70 -18.82 15.87 -3.41
CA GLN A 70 -19.34 16.96 -2.59
C GLN A 70 -19.07 18.34 -3.19
N VAL A 71 -17.91 18.54 -3.81
CA VAL A 71 -17.53 19.85 -4.39
C VAL A 71 -18.21 20.08 -5.75
N THR A 72 -18.35 19.03 -6.57
CA THR A 72 -18.90 19.15 -7.93
C THR A 72 -20.41 18.94 -7.99
N GLY A 73 -21.02 18.32 -6.98
CA GLY A 73 -22.44 17.96 -6.97
C GLY A 73 -22.83 16.85 -7.95
N ILE A 74 -21.85 16.20 -8.59
CA ILE A 74 -22.07 15.10 -9.55
C ILE A 74 -22.25 13.78 -8.79
N ASN A 75 -23.06 12.88 -9.34
CA ASN A 75 -23.29 11.54 -8.80
C ASN A 75 -21.98 10.77 -8.56
N LEU A 76 -21.84 10.22 -7.36
CA LEU A 76 -20.67 9.45 -6.95
C LEU A 76 -20.40 8.25 -7.87
N HIS A 77 -21.44 7.60 -8.40
CA HIS A 77 -21.31 6.48 -9.33
C HIS A 77 -20.60 6.83 -10.65
N LEU A 78 -20.61 8.09 -11.07
CA LEU A 78 -19.89 8.58 -12.25
C LEU A 78 -18.45 8.98 -11.92
N ILE A 79 -18.23 9.57 -10.75
CA ILE A 79 -16.91 10.05 -10.32
C ILE A 79 -15.98 8.88 -9.97
N THR A 80 -16.48 7.87 -9.25
CA THR A 80 -15.68 6.72 -8.82
C THR A 80 -14.94 6.03 -9.96
N PRO A 81 -15.57 5.61 -11.07
CA PRO A 81 -14.85 4.97 -12.17
C PRO A 81 -13.84 5.90 -12.86
N VAL A 82 -14.12 7.20 -12.95
CA VAL A 82 -13.19 8.18 -13.55
C VAL A 82 -11.91 8.29 -12.71
N ILE A 83 -12.05 8.42 -11.39
CA ILE A 83 -10.89 8.48 -10.48
C ILE A 83 -10.11 7.17 -10.51
N CYS A 84 -10.80 6.02 -10.52
CA CYS A 84 -10.15 4.72 -10.67
C CYS A 84 -9.31 4.63 -11.95
N VAL A 85 -9.83 5.06 -13.10
CA VAL A 85 -9.11 5.02 -14.37
C VAL A 85 -7.86 5.90 -14.33
N ILE A 86 -7.98 7.12 -13.79
CA ILE A 86 -6.84 8.04 -13.67
C ILE A 86 -5.77 7.45 -12.74
N CYS A 87 -6.16 6.91 -11.58
CA CYS A 87 -5.25 6.25 -10.65
C CYS A 87 -4.54 5.06 -11.31
N ILE A 88 -5.28 4.17 -11.97
CA ILE A 88 -4.70 2.99 -12.64
C ILE A 88 -3.70 3.41 -13.72
N PHE A 89 -4.08 4.38 -14.56
CA PHE A 89 -3.21 4.89 -15.62
C PHE A 89 -1.92 5.48 -15.05
N TYR A 90 -2.02 6.29 -14.00
CA TYR A 90 -0.86 6.89 -13.36
C TYR A 90 0.06 5.85 -12.74
N THR A 91 -0.50 4.87 -12.00
CA THR A 91 0.28 3.79 -11.37
C THR A 91 0.94 2.88 -12.40
N THR A 92 0.27 2.55 -13.51
CA THR A 92 0.83 1.68 -14.55
C THR A 92 1.96 2.33 -15.33
N VAL A 93 1.83 3.61 -15.70
CA VAL A 93 2.87 4.35 -16.43
C VAL A 93 4.09 4.62 -15.53
N GLY A 94 3.84 4.97 -14.27
CA GLY A 94 4.89 5.42 -13.37
C GLY A 94 5.61 4.34 -12.57
N GLY A 95 4.95 3.19 -12.35
CA GLY A 95 5.45 2.11 -11.51
C GLY A 95 5.75 2.55 -10.06
N LEU A 96 6.50 1.72 -9.33
CA LEU A 96 6.87 2.01 -7.93
C LEU A 96 7.69 3.30 -7.77
N ARG A 97 8.44 3.70 -8.79
CA ARG A 97 9.22 4.94 -8.73
C ARG A 97 8.29 6.15 -8.68
N ALA A 98 7.32 6.27 -9.59
CA ALA A 98 6.42 7.42 -9.60
C ALA A 98 5.61 7.54 -8.30
N VAL A 99 5.14 6.42 -7.74
CA VAL A 99 4.36 6.41 -6.48
C VAL A 99 5.15 6.98 -5.30
N VAL A 100 6.49 6.80 -5.28
CA VAL A 100 7.32 7.37 -4.20
C VAL A 100 7.57 8.87 -4.39
N TRP A 101 7.52 9.36 -5.63
CA TRP A 101 7.73 10.77 -5.94
C TRP A 101 6.46 11.63 -5.84
N THR A 102 5.28 11.02 -5.86
CA THR A 102 3.98 11.68 -5.61
C THR A 102 3.58 11.65 -4.15
#